data_AF-A0AB36X6F4-F1
#
_entry.id   AF-A0AB36X6F4-F1
#
_cell.length_a   1.000
_cell.length_b   1.000
_cell.length_c   1.000
_cell.angle_alpha   90.00
_cell.angle_beta   90.00
_cell.angle_gamma   90.00
#
_symmetry.space_group_name_H-M   'P 1'
#
loop_
_entity.id
_entity.type
_entity.pdbx_description
1 polymer ?
#
loop_
_entity_poly.entity_id
_entity_poly.type
_entity_poly.pdbx_seq_one_letter_code
_entity_poly.pdbx_strand_id
1 'polypeptide(L)' 'MLLTNREQEMIRLRMSQPAGVSRDELERQLGVSRRTIYRELSQLEGDIATIGLKLDKGTGSTYRLVGDTNDLATLTAT' A
#
# COMPACT_ATOMS: atom_id res chain seq x y z
N MET A 1 -0.87 -14.47 -6.45
CA MET A 1 -0.21 -13.99 -5.22
C MET A 1 -1.21 -14.02 -4.08
N LEU A 2 -0.77 -14.35 -2.86
CA LEU A 2 -1.58 -14.23 -1.65
C LEU A 2 -0.94 -13.16 -0.78
N LEU A 3 -1.34 -11.91 -0.99
CA LEU A 3 -1.02 -10.81 -0.07
C LEU A 3 -1.55 -11.19 1.32
N THR A 4 -0.82 -10.84 2.36
CA THR A 4 -1.31 -10.98 3.73
C THR A 4 -2.53 -10.09 3.95
N ASN A 5 -3.38 -10.43 4.92
CA ASN A 5 -4.55 -9.61 5.28
C ASN A 5 -4.16 -8.14 5.59
N ARG A 6 -2.95 -7.91 6.11
CA ARG A 6 -2.47 -6.56 6.45
C ARG A 6 -2.02 -5.77 5.21
N GLU A 7 -1.40 -6.43 4.25
CA GLU A 7 -1.06 -5.82 2.97
C GLU A 7 -2.31 -5.48 2.16
N GLN A 8 -3.32 -6.35 2.18
CA GLN A 8 -4.62 -6.06 1.58
C GLN A 8 -5.27 -4.82 2.21
N GLU A 9 -5.23 -4.71 3.54
CA GLU A 9 -5.78 -3.53 4.22
C GLU A 9 -4.98 -2.25 3.91
N MET A 10 -3.65 -2.32 3.89
CA MET A 10 -2.83 -1.18 3.45
C MET A 10 -3.15 -0.71 2.03
N ILE A 11 -3.38 -1.65 1.09
CA ILE A 11 -3.77 -1.33 -0.29
C ILE A 11 -5.15 -0.67 -0.29
N ARG A 12 -6.14 -1.25 0.39
CA ARG A 12 -7.50 -0.70 0.47
C ARG A 12 -7.51 0.73 1.00
N LEU A 13 -6.76 1.00 2.07
CA LEU A 13 -6.63 2.34 2.65
C LEU A 13 -6.01 3.35 1.68
N ARG A 14 -5.07 2.91 0.84
CA ARG A 14 -4.45 3.75 -0.19
C ARG A 14 -5.36 3.99 -1.39
N MET A 15 -6.11 2.98 -1.81
CA MET A 15 -7.05 3.12 -2.91
C MET A 15 -8.26 3.98 -2.54
N SER A 16 -8.70 3.96 -1.28
CA SER A 16 -9.78 4.81 -0.80
C SER A 16 -9.40 6.29 -0.66
N GLN A 17 -8.11 6.62 -0.70
CA GLN A 17 -7.58 7.96 -0.52
C GLN A 17 -6.77 8.41 -1.74
N PRO A 18 -7.38 9.12 -2.70
CA PRO A 18 -6.72 9.55 -3.94
C PRO A 18 -5.49 10.44 -3.69
N ALA A 19 -5.45 11.14 -2.56
CA ALA A 19 -4.31 11.96 -2.16
C ALA A 19 -3.08 11.13 -1.74
N GLY A 20 -3.25 9.84 -1.42
CA GLY A 20 -2.26 9.00 -0.75
C GLY A 20 -2.46 9.01 0.77
N VAL A 21 -1.87 8.03 1.45
CA VAL A 21 -2.03 7.86 2.91
C VAL A 21 -0.70 8.14 3.59
N SER A 22 -0.73 8.97 4.65
CA SER A 22 0.45 9.24 5.46
C SER A 22 0.81 8.02 6.31
N ARG A 23 2.07 7.94 6.70
CA ARG A 23 2.53 6.85 7.58
C ARG A 23 1.85 6.87 8.95
N ASP A 24 1.60 8.05 9.50
CA ASP A 24 0.94 8.19 10.80
C ASP A 24 -0.53 7.73 10.74
N GLU A 25 -1.21 7.95 9.62
CA GLU A 25 -2.57 7.43 9.43
C GLU A 25 -2.57 5.90 9.27
N LEU A 26 -1.56 5.33 8.60
CA LEU A 26 -1.40 3.87 8.55
C LEU A 26 -1.13 3.27 9.93
N GLU A 27 -0.30 3.91 10.76
CA GLU A 27 -0.07 3.51 12.15
C GLU A 27 -1.40 3.51 12.94
N ARG A 28 -2.19 4.59 12.78
CA ARG A 28 -3.48 4.76 13.47
C ARG A 28 -4.52 3.74 13.04
N GLN A 29 -4.70 3.53 11.74
CA GLN A 29 -5.75 2.66 11.22
C GLN A 29 -5.41 1.18 11.37
N LEU A 30 -4.13 0.79 11.23
CA LEU A 30 -3.71 -0.60 11.36
C LEU A 30 -3.36 -0.97 12.81
N GLY A 31 -3.25 0.01 13.71
CA GLY A 31 -2.95 -0.20 15.12
C GLY A 31 -1.56 -0.80 15.37
N VAL A 32 -0.58 -0.47 14.53
CA VAL A 32 0.78 -1.04 14.60
C VAL A 32 1.86 0.03 14.72
N SER A 33 3.01 -0.38 15.24
CA SER A 33 4.15 0.53 15.38
C SER A 33 4.66 1.04 14.03
N ARG A 34 5.30 2.21 14.07
CA ARG A 34 6.09 2.79 12.99
C ARG A 34 7.04 1.81 12.29
N ARG A 35 7.78 1.03 13.07
CA ARG A 35 8.71 0.00 12.55
C ARG A 35 7.95 -1.09 11.79
N THR A 36 6.79 -1.48 12.29
CA THR A 36 5.91 -2.45 11.60
C THR A 36 5.47 -1.87 10.26
N ILE A 37 4.97 -0.63 10.22
CA ILE A 37 4.57 0.00 8.95
C ILE A 37 5.71 0.02 7.93
N TYR A 38 6.93 0.34 8.33
CA TYR A 38 8.08 0.29 7.42
C TYR A 38 8.35 -1.11 6.86
N ARG A 39 8.28 -2.14 7.70
CA ARG A 39 8.48 -3.52 7.26
C ARG A 39 7.39 -3.95 6.28
N GLU A 40 6.13 -3.67 6.61
CA GLU A 40 4.99 -4.02 5.76
C GLU A 40 5.04 -3.24 4.43
N LEU A 41 5.46 -1.97 4.47
CA LEU A 41 5.72 -1.17 3.28
C LEU A 41 6.78 -1.78 2.36
N SER A 42 7.93 -2.17 2.92
CA SER A 42 9.01 -2.78 2.14
C SER A 42 8.62 -4.15 1.59
N GLN A 43 7.86 -4.95 2.35
CA GLN A 43 7.34 -6.22 1.86
C GLN A 43 6.36 -5.98 0.70
N LEU A 44 5.40 -5.07 0.90
CA LEU A 44 4.43 -4.70 -0.11
C LEU A 44 5.10 -4.15 -1.38
N GLU A 45 6.13 -3.31 -1.26
CA GLU A 45 6.94 -2.83 -2.41
C GLU A 45 7.53 -3.98 -3.22
N GLY A 46 8.06 -5.01 -2.55
CA GLY A 46 8.59 -6.21 -3.20
C GLY A 46 7.51 -7.00 -3.91
N ASP A 47 6.36 -7.19 -3.25
CA ASP A 47 5.26 -8.00 -3.77
C ASP A 47 4.63 -7.34 -5.00
N ILE A 48 4.28 -6.05 -4.91
CA ILE A 48 3.63 -5.32 -6.02
C ILE A 48 4.59 -5.13 -7.21
N ALA A 49 5.90 -5.06 -6.98
CA ALA A 49 6.89 -4.94 -8.06
C ALA A 49 6.88 -6.16 -8.99
N THR A 50 6.50 -7.34 -8.50
CA THR A 50 6.41 -8.56 -9.33
C THR A 50 5.31 -8.50 -10.39
N ILE A 51 4.33 -7.60 -10.21
CA ILE A 51 3.19 -7.39 -11.10
C ILE A 51 3.21 -6.01 -11.75
N GLY A 52 4.39 -5.35 -11.81
CA GLY A 52 4.56 -4.07 -12.51
C GLY A 52 4.05 -2.83 -11.76
N LEU A 53 3.53 -2.99 -10.55
CA LEU A 53 3.08 -1.90 -9.69
C LEU A 53 4.23 -1.33 -8.85
N LYS A 54 4.10 -0.08 -8.43
CA LYS A 54 5.07 0.63 -7.61
C LYS A 54 4.39 1.46 -6.52
N LEU A 55 5.09 1.65 -5.42
CA LEU A 55 4.71 2.65 -4.41
C LEU A 55 5.46 3.95 -4.69
N ASP A 56 4.68 4.98 -5.02
CA ASP A 56 5.19 6.33 -5.13
C ASP A 56 5.11 7.03 -3.77
N LYS A 57 6.22 7.65 -3.38
CA LYS A 57 6.29 8.51 -2.19
C LYS A 57 5.94 9.91 -2.64
N GLY A 58 4.66 10.23 -2.53
CA GLY A 58 4.13 11.56 -2.80
C GLY A 58 4.68 12.61 -1.83
N THR A 59 4.34 13.87 -2.11
CA THR A 59 4.69 15.00 -1.26
C THR A 59 4.14 14.81 0.17
N GLY A 60 4.97 15.12 1.16
CA GLY A 60 4.58 15.07 2.58
C GLY A 60 4.56 13.68 3.21
N SER A 61 5.35 12.71 2.72
CA SER A 61 5.40 11.34 3.24
C SER A 61 4.09 10.56 3.08
N THR A 62 3.33 10.89 2.04
CA THR A 62 2.14 10.15 1.63
C THR A 62 2.53 9.05 0.64
N TYR A 63 1.89 7.90 0.74
CA TYR A 63 2.17 6.75 -0.13
C TYR A 63 1.01 6.56 -1.09
N ARG A 64 1.32 6.48 -2.39
CA ARG A 64 0.36 6.22 -3.46
C ARG A 64 0.77 4.99 -4.25
N LEU A 65 -0.20 4.17 -4.62
CA LEU A 65 0.03 3.04 -5.52
C LEU A 65 -0.03 3.55 -6.96
N VAL A 66 1.01 3.26 -7.75
CA VAL A 66 1.13 3.70 -9.15
C VAL A 66 1.47 2.50 -10.02
N GLY A 67 0.78 2.36 -11.15
CA GLY A 67 1.01 1.30 -12.13
C GLY A 67 -0.13 1.24 -13.13
N ASP A 68 -0.19 0.18 -13.93
CA ASP A 68 -1.24 0.02 -14.93
C ASP A 68 -2.61 -0.17 -14.24
N THR A 69 -3.66 0.38 -14.85
CA THR A 69 -5.02 0.29 -14.33
C THR A 69 -5.50 -1.17 -14.26
N ASN A 70 -5.03 -2.01 -15.17
CA ASN A 70 -5.32 -3.45 -15.18
C ASN A 70 -4.67 -4.21 -14.00
N ASP A 71 -3.47 -3.80 -13.60
CA ASP A 71 -2.75 -4.42 -12.47
C ASP A 71 -3.36 -3.97 -11.13
N LEU A 72 -3.83 -2.72 -11.05
CA LEU A 72 -4.60 -2.21 -9.90
C LEU A 72 -5.94 -2.93 -9.73
N ALA A 73 -6.61 -3.28 -10.82
CA ALA A 73 -7.86 -4.06 -10.79
C ALA A 73 -7.63 -5.49 -10.25
N THR A 74 -6.47 -6.07 -10.52
CA THR A 74 -6.09 -7.40 -10.01
C THR A 74 -5.96 -7.43 -8.47
N LEU A 75 -5.69 -6.29 -7.83
CA LEU A 75 -5.63 -6.17 -6.37
C LEU A 75 -7.00 -6.00 -5.69
N THR A 76 -8.04 -5.60 -6.42
CA THR A 76 -9.39 -5.36 -5.89
C THR A 76 -10.37 -6.48 -6.20
N ALA A 77 -10.02 -7.39 -7.11
CA ALA A 77 -10.82 -8.57 -7.43
C ALA A 77 -10.62 -9.69 -6.40
N THR A 78 -11.15 -9.54 -5.19
CA THR A 78 -11.47 -10.66 -4.28
C THR A 78 -12.64 -10.29 -3.37
#